data_AF-M7N7N0-F1
#
_entry.id   AF-M7N7N0-F1
#
_cell.length_a   1.000
_cell.length_b   1.000
_cell.length_c   1.000
_cell.angle_alpha   90.00
_cell.angle_beta   90.00
_cell.angle_gamma   90.00
#
_symmetry.space_group_name_H-M   'P 1'
#
loop_
_entity.id
_entity.type
_entity.pdbx_description
1 polymer ?
#
loop_
_entity_poly.entity_id
_entity_poly.type
_entity_poly.pdbx_seq_one_letter_code
_entity_poly.pdbx_strand_id
1 'polypeptide(L)'
;MLQKAKEKISAPNVHFFQADISEEWGFARQGGYDLVSVSLVLEHLPALEPVFQKAAAALQPGGRLYVGELHPFKQYSGSKARFDAAEGTQVLSCFTHHVSDFTEAARQAGLELLVLREYFDQEDRAGLPRILALLFRKP
;
A
#
# COMPACT_ATOMS: atom_id res chain seq x y z
N MET A 1 8.55 -14.31 4.03
CA MET A 1 7.34 -14.25 3.17
C MET A 1 7.64 -14.56 1.70
N LEU A 2 8.66 -13.94 1.09
CA LEU A 2 8.98 -14.09 -0.34
C LEU A 2 9.21 -15.55 -0.77
N GLN A 3 9.93 -16.36 0.01
CA GLN A 3 10.15 -17.78 -0.28
C GLN A 3 8.83 -18.56 -0.41
N LYS A 4 7.90 -18.38 0.54
CA LYS A 4 6.56 -18.99 0.49
C LYS A 4 5.76 -18.54 -0.74
N ALA A 5 5.97 -17.31 -1.23
CA ALA A 5 5.30 -16.84 -2.45
C ALA A 5 5.86 -17.53 -3.71
N LYS A 6 7.19 -17.71 -3.78
CA LYS A 6 7.87 -18.46 -4.85
C LYS A 6 7.46 -19.93 -4.89
N GLU A 7 7.22 -20.54 -3.73
CA GLU A 7 6.72 -21.91 -3.63
C GLU A 7 5.28 -22.05 -4.15
N LYS A 8 4.45 -21.01 -3.99
CA LYS A 8 3.04 -21.02 -4.41
C LYS A 8 2.82 -20.68 -5.88
N ILE A 9 3.72 -19.91 -6.50
CA ILE A 9 3.54 -19.39 -7.86
C ILE A 9 4.79 -19.69 -8.68
N SER A 10 4.64 -20.56 -9.67
CA SER A 10 5.69 -20.97 -10.62
C SER A 10 5.47 -20.46 -12.05
N ALA A 11 4.50 -19.55 -12.24
CA ALA A 11 4.18 -19.02 -13.57
C ALA A 11 5.37 -18.21 -14.16
N PRO A 12 5.74 -18.43 -15.43
CA PRO A 12 6.96 -17.87 -16.02
C PRO A 12 6.93 -16.34 -16.18
N ASN A 13 5.73 -15.75 -16.16
CA ASN A 13 5.50 -14.31 -16.25
C ASN A 13 5.45 -13.61 -14.88
N VAL A 14 5.79 -14.32 -13.79
CA VAL A 14 5.85 -13.75 -12.44
C VAL A 14 7.31 -13.67 -11.98
N HIS A 15 7.74 -12.46 -11.65
CA HIS A 15 9.08 -12.18 -11.17
C HIS A 15 9.03 -11.71 -9.72
N PHE A 16 9.90 -12.27 -8.89
CA PHE A 16 9.96 -12.00 -7.46
C PHE A 16 11.27 -11.29 -7.13
N PHE A 17 11.15 -10.08 -6.60
CA PHE A 17 12.29 -9.26 -6.16
C PHE A 17 12.29 -9.13 -4.64
N GLN A 18 13.47 -9.22 -4.03
CA GLN A 18 13.69 -8.82 -2.65
C GLN A 18 14.23 -7.39 -2.67
N ALA A 19 13.46 -6.45 -2.14
CA ALA A 19 13.83 -5.04 -2.08
C ALA A 19 13.19 -4.39 -0.85
N ASP A 20 13.82 -3.32 -0.37
CA ASP A 20 13.21 -2.38 0.55
C ASP A 20 12.48 -1.31 -0.27
N ILE A 21 11.18 -1.14 -0.04
CA ILE A 21 10.37 -0.18 -0.80
C ILE A 21 10.62 1.28 -0.40
N SER A 22 11.26 1.52 0.75
CA SER A 22 11.69 2.85 1.19
C SER A 22 12.94 3.33 0.43
N GLU A 23 13.72 2.40 -0.11
CA GLU A 23 14.91 2.65 -0.94
C GLU A 23 14.57 2.83 -2.43
N GLU A 24 15.57 3.15 -3.25
CA GLU A 24 15.42 3.26 -4.71
C GLU A 24 14.82 1.99 -5.34
N TRP A 25 13.85 2.16 -6.24
CA TRP A 25 13.17 1.04 -6.91
C TRP A 25 13.97 0.56 -8.13
N GLY A 26 15.17 0.03 -7.91
CA GLY A 26 16.02 -0.53 -8.96
C GLY A 26 15.42 -1.76 -9.67
N PHE A 27 14.38 -2.36 -9.09
CA PHE A 27 13.62 -3.46 -9.70
C PHE A 27 12.51 -2.96 -10.65
N ALA A 28 12.15 -1.67 -10.61
CA ALA A 28 11.05 -1.12 -11.37
C ALA A 28 11.53 -0.31 -12.58
N ARG A 29 10.94 -0.56 -13.75
CA ARG A 29 11.12 0.27 -14.93
C ARG A 29 10.27 1.54 -14.85
N GLN A 30 10.89 2.69 -15.06
CA GLN A 30 10.19 3.98 -15.16
C GLN A 30 9.26 4.00 -16.38
N GLY A 31 8.02 4.45 -16.22
CA GLY A 31 7.02 4.45 -17.27
C GLY A 31 6.67 3.07 -17.83
N GLY A 32 6.92 2.01 -17.06
CA GLY A 32 6.96 0.64 -17.56
C GLY A 32 5.70 -0.19 -17.29
N TYR A 33 4.78 0.32 -16.47
CA TYR A 33 3.69 -0.47 -15.90
C TYR A 33 2.31 0.19 -16.09
N ASP A 34 1.30 -0.63 -16.39
CA ASP A 34 -0.11 -0.25 -16.44
C ASP A 34 -0.75 -0.10 -15.05
N LEU A 35 -0.24 -0.86 -14.07
CA LEU A 35 -0.78 -0.95 -12.73
C LEU A 35 0.35 -1.13 -11.72
N VAL A 36 0.32 -0.33 -10.65
CA VAL A 36 1.06 -0.56 -9.41
C VAL A 36 0.02 -0.84 -8.33
N SER A 37 0.24 -1.88 -7.54
CA SER A 37 -0.65 -2.25 -6.44
C SER A 37 0.14 -2.30 -5.14
N VAL A 38 -0.37 -1.62 -4.12
CA VAL A 38 0.20 -1.61 -2.78
C VAL A 38 -0.89 -2.08 -1.82
N SER A 39 -0.56 -3.02 -0.94
CA SER A 39 -1.55 -3.59 -0.02
C SER A 39 -0.95 -3.91 1.35
N LEU A 40 -1.54 -3.33 2.39
CA LEU A 40 -1.24 -3.57 3.80
C LEU A 40 0.26 -3.44 4.14
N VAL A 41 0.91 -2.39 3.64
CA VAL A 41 2.35 -2.19 3.86
C VAL A 41 2.72 -0.75 4.18
N LEU A 42 1.92 0.23 3.75
CA LEU A 42 2.29 1.65 3.89
C LEU A 42 2.28 2.15 5.33
N GLU A 43 1.52 1.51 6.23
CA GLU A 43 1.57 1.83 7.66
C GLU A 43 2.95 1.58 8.31
N HIS A 44 3.83 0.82 7.66
CA HIS A 44 5.19 0.57 8.16
C HIS A 44 6.21 1.63 7.71
N LEU A 45 5.79 2.58 6.89
CA LEU A 45 6.64 3.65 6.39
C LEU A 45 6.33 4.97 7.10
N PRO A 46 7.34 5.76 7.47
CA PRO A 46 7.14 7.03 8.16
C PRO A 46 6.51 8.12 7.27
N ALA A 47 6.59 7.96 5.95
CA ALA A 47 6.10 8.92 4.96
C ALA A 47 5.57 8.19 3.73
N LEU A 48 4.52 8.73 3.12
CA LEU A 48 3.86 8.14 1.94
C LEU A 48 4.44 8.71 0.63
N GLU A 49 4.81 9.98 0.65
CA GLU A 49 5.23 10.78 -0.50
C GLU A 49 6.32 10.08 -1.33
N PRO A 50 7.40 9.53 -0.74
CA PRO A 50 8.43 8.87 -1.54
C PRO A 50 7.91 7.65 -2.31
N VAL A 51 6.98 6.87 -1.72
CA VAL A 51 6.41 5.70 -2.39
C VAL A 51 5.44 6.11 -3.48
N PHE A 52 4.60 7.13 -3.24
CA PHE A 52 3.68 7.63 -4.26
C PHE A 52 4.44 8.23 -5.45
N GLN A 53 5.55 8.94 -5.23
CA GLN A 53 6.42 9.44 -6.29
C GLN A 53 7.02 8.30 -7.11
N LYS A 54 7.59 7.28 -6.45
CA LYS A 54 8.16 6.10 -7.15
C LYS A 54 7.10 5.33 -7.93
N ALA A 55 5.91 5.16 -7.35
CA ALA A 55 4.78 4.52 -8.04
C ALA A 55 4.34 5.32 -9.27
N ALA A 56 4.19 6.63 -9.15
CA ALA A 56 3.87 7.50 -10.27
C ALA A 56 4.96 7.45 -11.35
N ALA A 57 6.23 7.42 -10.97
CA ALA A 57 7.34 7.35 -11.91
C ALA A 57 7.39 5.99 -12.66
N ALA A 58 7.11 4.88 -11.96
CA ALA A 58 7.00 3.54 -12.56
C ALA A 58 5.82 3.39 -13.54
N LEU A 59 4.73 4.14 -13.33
CA LEU A 59 3.55 4.07 -14.19
C LEU A 59 3.74 4.77 -15.54
N GLN A 60 3.20 4.17 -16.60
CA GLN A 60 3.02 4.88 -17.88
C GLN A 60 1.86 5.88 -17.81
N PRO A 61 1.77 6.87 -18.72
CA PRO A 61 0.59 7.72 -18.84
C PRO A 61 -0.68 6.89 -19.00
N GLY A 62 -1.75 7.25 -18.30
CA GLY A 62 -2.98 6.47 -18.20
C GLY A 62 -2.93 5.24 -17.27
N GLY A 63 -1.75 4.90 -16.75
CA GLY A 63 -1.55 3.83 -15.76
C GLY A 63 -2.21 4.14 -14.42
N ARG A 64 -2.40 3.11 -13.59
CA ARG A 64 -3.15 3.21 -12.33
C ARG A 64 -2.35 2.80 -11.11
N LEU A 65 -2.55 3.49 -10.00
CA LEU A 65 -2.07 3.09 -8.68
C LEU A 65 -3.25 2.63 -7.84
N TYR A 66 -3.24 1.38 -7.39
CA TYR A 66 -4.16 0.88 -6.38
C TYR A 66 -3.48 0.85 -5.00
N VAL A 67 -4.17 1.38 -3.99
CA VAL A 67 -3.74 1.34 -2.60
C VAL A 67 -4.85 0.71 -1.77
N GLY A 68 -4.57 -0.43 -1.14
CA GLY A 68 -5.48 -1.14 -0.26
C GLY A 68 -4.89 -1.28 1.13
N GLU A 69 -5.29 -0.42 2.06
CA GLU A 69 -4.68 -0.34 3.40
C GLU A 69 -5.70 -0.60 4.50
N LEU A 70 -5.22 -0.94 5.70
CA LEU A 70 -6.09 -0.99 6.87
C LEU A 70 -6.68 0.40 7.09
N HIS A 71 -7.99 0.47 7.33
CA HIS A 71 -8.64 1.76 7.49
C HIS A 71 -8.07 2.50 8.71
N PRO A 72 -7.70 3.79 8.58
CA PRO A 72 -7.08 4.56 9.67
C PRO A 72 -7.90 4.58 10.96
N PHE A 73 -9.23 4.49 10.87
CA PHE A 73 -10.11 4.35 12.04
C PHE A 73 -9.77 3.18 12.96
N LYS A 74 -9.27 2.05 12.42
CA LYS A 74 -8.81 0.93 13.26
C LYS A 74 -7.61 1.38 14.10
N GLN A 75 -6.64 2.07 13.50
CA GLN A 75 -5.50 2.61 14.22
C GLN A 75 -5.90 3.68 15.25
N TYR A 76 -6.87 4.56 14.93
CA TYR A 76 -7.38 5.55 15.89
C TYR A 76 -8.05 4.89 17.10
N SER A 77 -8.70 3.74 16.90
CA SER A 77 -9.30 2.94 17.98
C SER A 77 -8.28 2.19 18.84
N GLY A 78 -6.98 2.39 18.61
CA GLY A 78 -5.89 1.80 19.40
C GLY A 78 -5.49 0.38 18.97
N SER A 79 -6.05 -0.15 17.88
CA SER A 79 -5.59 -1.43 17.33
C SER A 79 -4.25 -1.22 16.63
N LYS A 80 -3.16 -1.68 17.24
CA LYS A 80 -1.87 -1.86 16.57
C LYS A 80 -1.73 -3.34 16.20
N ALA A 81 -1.13 -3.63 15.05
CA ALA A 81 -0.70 -4.98 14.72
C ALA A 81 0.32 -5.43 15.79
N ARG A 82 -0.05 -6.40 16.62
CA ARG A 82 0.83 -7.02 17.60
C ARG A 82 1.22 -8.39 17.07
N PHE A 83 2.53 -8.62 16.95
CA PHE A 83 3.07 -9.95 16.71
C PHE A 83 3.70 -10.44 18.02
N ASP A 84 3.12 -11.50 18.58
CA ASP A 84 3.74 -12.21 19.70
C ASP A 84 4.80 -13.16 19.12
N ALA A 85 6.08 -12.80 19.28
CA ALA A 85 7.21 -13.68 18.97
C ALA A 85 7.71 -14.35 20.26
N ALA A 86 8.27 -15.56 20.16
CA ALA A 86 8.78 -16.34 21.28
C ALA A 86 9.91 -15.63 22.07
N GLU A 87 10.52 -14.59 21.47
CA GLU A 87 11.63 -13.80 22.03
C GLU A 87 11.18 -12.45 22.62
N GLY A 88 9.87 -12.18 22.69
CA GLY A 88 9.28 -10.94 23.20
C GLY A 88 8.45 -10.20 22.16
N THR A 89 7.58 -9.30 22.60
CA THR A 89 6.69 -8.52 21.72
C THR A 89 7.53 -7.61 20.80
N GLN A 90 7.62 -7.95 19.51
CA GLN A 90 8.09 -7.01 18.51
C GLN A 90 6.95 -6.03 18.20
N VAL A 91 7.04 -4.84 18.77
CA VAL A 91 6.18 -3.73 18.38
C VAL A 91 6.70 -3.23 17.04
N LEU A 92 6.07 -3.67 15.95
CA LEU A 92 6.30 -3.04 14.65
C LEU A 92 5.90 -1.57 14.76
N SER A 93 6.78 -0.68 14.32
CA SER A 93 6.45 0.74 14.18
C SER A 93 5.37 0.88 13.12
N CYS A 94 4.13 1.04 13.55
CA CYS A 94 3.03 1.46 12.70
C CYS A 94 2.87 2.98 12.81
N PHE A 95 2.93 3.65 11.68
CA PHE A 95 2.60 5.05 11.52
C PHE A 95 1.12 5.15 11.17
N THR A 96 0.45 6.11 11.81
CA THR A 96 -0.94 6.41 11.50
C THR A 96 -0.97 7.34 10.30
N HIS A 97 -1.44 6.82 9.17
CA HIS A 97 -1.68 7.62 7.97
C HIS A 97 -3.17 7.89 7.85
N HIS A 98 -3.56 9.16 7.75
CA HIS A 98 -4.94 9.58 7.56
C HIS A 98 -5.34 9.47 6.09
N VAL A 99 -6.66 9.41 5.82
CA VAL A 99 -7.17 9.39 4.43
C VAL A 99 -6.65 10.59 3.62
N SER A 100 -6.55 11.76 4.26
CA SER A 100 -5.97 12.97 3.68
C SER A 100 -4.54 12.77 3.19
N ASP A 101 -3.73 12.03 3.95
CA ASP A 101 -2.30 11.87 3.68
C ASP A 101 -2.09 11.05 2.40
N PHE A 102 -2.90 9.99 2.21
CA PHE A 102 -2.91 9.24 0.95
C PHE A 102 -3.32 10.13 -0.24
N THR A 103 -4.38 10.92 -0.10
CA THR A 103 -4.87 11.77 -1.20
C THR A 103 -3.90 12.90 -1.55
N GLU A 104 -3.23 13.47 -0.54
CA GLU A 104 -2.27 14.55 -0.73
C GLU A 104 -0.95 14.03 -1.31
N ALA A 105 -0.44 12.89 -0.81
CA ALA A 105 0.74 12.24 -1.38
C ALA A 105 0.52 11.88 -2.86
N ALA A 106 -0.67 11.39 -3.21
CA ALA A 106 -1.04 11.13 -4.60
C ALA A 106 -1.06 12.41 -5.44
N ARG A 107 -1.71 13.46 -4.94
CA ARG A 107 -1.80 14.76 -5.63
C ARG A 107 -0.42 15.35 -5.88
N GLN A 108 0.47 15.32 -4.90
CA GLN A 108 1.86 15.79 -5.04
C GLN A 108 2.68 14.97 -6.03
N ALA A 109 2.39 13.67 -6.15
CA ALA A 109 2.99 12.79 -7.15
C ALA A 109 2.38 12.95 -8.56
N GLY A 110 1.43 13.87 -8.76
CA GLY A 110 0.75 14.09 -10.03
C GLY A 110 -0.26 12.99 -10.39
N LEU A 111 -0.76 12.25 -9.40
CA LEU A 111 -1.79 11.23 -9.57
C LEU A 111 -3.18 11.80 -9.25
N GLU A 112 -4.18 11.41 -10.04
CA GLU A 112 -5.57 11.81 -9.87
C GLU A 112 -6.37 10.71 -9.18
N LEU A 113 -7.10 11.04 -8.11
CA LEU A 113 -8.01 10.10 -7.45
C LEU A 113 -9.20 9.77 -8.37
N LEU A 114 -9.37 8.49 -8.69
CA LEU A 114 -10.52 7.99 -9.46
C LEU A 114 -11.60 7.40 -8.55
N VAL A 115 -11.18 6.62 -7.54
CA VAL A 115 -12.10 5.87 -6.68
C VAL A 115 -11.58 5.89 -5.25
N LEU A 116 -12.48 6.16 -4.31
CA LEU A 116 -12.31 5.87 -2.89
C LEU A 116 -13.44 4.92 -2.48
N ARG A 117 -13.08 3.82 -1.84
CA ARG A 117 -14.04 2.87 -1.27
C ARG A 117 -13.60 2.44 0.12
N GLU A 118 -14.59 2.26 0.97
CA GLU A 118 -14.43 1.69 2.30
C GLU A 118 -15.14 0.35 2.34
N TYR A 119 -14.45 -0.67 2.88
CA TYR A 119 -15.00 -2.00 3.08
C TYR A 119 -15.15 -2.29 4.57
N PHE A 120 -16.26 -2.91 4.93
CA PHE A 120 -16.68 -3.17 6.30
C PHE A 120 -16.73 -4.68 6.54
N ASP A 121 -16.46 -5.10 7.77
CA ASP A 121 -16.65 -6.51 8.15
C ASP A 121 -18.14 -6.87 8.07
N GLN A 122 -18.46 -8.00 7.44
CA GLN A 122 -19.85 -8.47 7.25
C GLN A 122 -20.78 -7.45 6.58
N GLU A 123 -20.22 -6.50 5.83
CA GLU A 123 -20.94 -5.37 5.20
C GLU A 123 -21.68 -4.43 6.18
N ASP A 124 -21.35 -4.47 7.48
CA ASP A 124 -21.95 -3.58 8.48
C ASP A 124 -21.45 -2.14 8.33
N ARG A 125 -22.24 -1.32 7.62
CA ARG A 125 -21.97 0.12 7.41
C ARG A 125 -22.20 1.00 8.64
N ALA A 126 -22.82 0.48 9.71
CA ALA A 126 -22.91 1.21 10.97
C ALA A 126 -21.64 1.04 11.83
N GLY A 127 -20.87 -0.03 11.57
CA GLY A 127 -19.59 -0.32 12.19
C GLY A 127 -18.41 0.45 11.62
N LEU A 128 -17.21 0.14 12.13
CA LEU A 128 -15.97 0.74 11.64
C LEU A 128 -15.51 0.05 10.34
N PRO A 129 -15.19 0.82 9.28
CA PRO A 129 -14.57 0.26 8.09
C PRO A 129 -13.26 -0.42 8.44
N ARG A 130 -12.97 -1.50 7.72
CA ARG A 130 -11.77 -2.31 7.87
C ARG A 130 -10.72 -1.97 6.83
N ILE A 131 -11.10 -1.79 5.57
CA ILE A 131 -10.16 -1.54 4.48
C ILE A 131 -10.52 -0.24 3.79
N LEU A 132 -9.50 0.62 3.61
CA LEU A 132 -9.53 1.75 2.71
C LEU A 132 -8.95 1.30 1.36
N ALA A 133 -9.71 1.48 0.29
CA ALA A 133 -9.27 1.20 -1.07
C ALA A 133 -9.31 2.49 -1.91
N LEU A 134 -8.16 2.86 -2.46
CA LEU A 134 -7.98 4.03 -3.31
C LEU A 134 -7.47 3.59 -4.67
N LEU A 135 -8.04 4.15 -5.73
CA LEU A 135 -7.54 4.00 -7.09
C LEU A 135 -7.20 5.37 -7.64
N PHE A 136 -5.96 5.53 -8.09
CA PHE A 136 -5.47 6.72 -8.73
C PHE A 136 -5.08 6.44 -10.19
N ARG A 137 -5.02 7.50 -11.00
CA ARG A 137 -4.55 7.48 -12.38
C ARG A 137 -3.39 8.44 -12.55
N LYS A 138 -2.38 8.03 -13.30
CA LYS A 138 -1.38 8.94 -13.86
C LYS A 138 -1.95 9.58 -15.14
N PRO A 139 -2.11 10.90 -15.21
CA PRO A 139 -2.56 11.58 -16.41
C PRO A 139 -1.70 11.28 -17.65
#